data_AF-A0A940VLB6-F1
#
_entry.id   AF-A0A940VLB6-F1
#
_cell.length_a   1.000
_cell.length_b   1.000
_cell.length_c   1.000
_cell.angle_alpha   90.00
_cell.angle_beta   90.00
_cell.angle_gamma   90.00
#
_symmetry.space_group_name_H-M   'P 1'
#
loop_
_entity.id
_entity.type
_entity.pdbx_description
1 polymer ?
#
loop_
_entity_poly.entity_id
_entity_poly.type
_entity_poly.pdbx_seq_one_letter_code
_entity_poly.pdbx_strand_id
1 'polypeptide(L)'
;MNLAGHFLDLSLRVLPRIVRVTARMSAAVHGEAVEDYALAVFEAADGGTATVETGYLFPAGTGRPREVYYSLFGRDGARVFWGDRAARAEPGRPWIEESANLDSDPLYATFVHATLGALREKRPAPVGLDEMAAVMELIDAAYRAARTGHPIDVDVTGYGGANA
;
A
#
# COMPACT_ATOMS: atom_id res chain seq x y z
N MET A 1 7.94 7.15 6.18
CA MET A 1 7.34 6.72 4.93
C MET A 1 6.20 7.66 4.55
N ASN A 2 6.53 8.79 3.95
CA ASN A 2 5.59 9.85 3.62
C ASN A 2 4.76 9.56 2.35
N LEU A 3 5.34 8.89 1.35
CA LEU A 3 4.67 8.59 0.07
C LEU A 3 3.82 7.31 0.13
N ALA A 4 4.07 6.46 1.13
CA ALA A 4 3.60 5.07 1.10
C ALA A 4 2.22 4.80 1.70
N GLY A 5 1.49 5.83 2.14
CA GLY A 5 0.22 5.66 2.86
C GLY A 5 -0.77 4.73 2.16
N HIS A 6 -0.94 4.87 0.84
CA HIS A 6 -1.83 4.04 0.04
C HIS A 6 -1.42 2.56 -0.03
N PHE A 7 -0.11 2.27 -0.02
CA PHE A 7 0.40 0.90 -0.08
C PHE A 7 0.33 0.20 1.28
N LEU A 8 0.41 0.98 2.36
CA LEU A 8 0.22 0.49 3.73
C LEU A 8 -1.26 0.15 3.97
N ASP A 9 -2.16 1.03 3.53
CA ASP A 9 -3.59 0.75 3.50
C ASP A 9 -3.91 -0.53 2.71
N LEU A 10 -3.31 -0.69 1.51
CA LEU A 10 -3.45 -1.93 0.74
C LEU A 10 -2.92 -3.15 1.49
N SER A 11 -1.80 -3.02 2.21
CA SER A 11 -1.23 -4.12 3.01
C SER A 11 -2.21 -4.54 4.12
N LEU A 12 -2.88 -3.60 4.78
CA LEU A 12 -3.92 -3.87 5.79
C LEU A 12 -5.21 -4.43 5.17
N ARG A 13 -5.44 -4.18 3.88
CA ARG A 13 -6.55 -4.78 3.12
C ARG A 13 -6.27 -6.20 2.66
N VAL A 14 -5.02 -6.64 2.63
CA VAL A 14 -4.63 -7.98 2.14
C VAL A 14 -4.19 -8.91 3.27
N LEU A 15 -3.47 -8.37 4.26
CA LEU A 15 -2.97 -9.12 5.40
C LEU A 15 -3.96 -9.04 6.57
N PRO A 16 -4.30 -10.16 7.23
CA PRO A 16 -5.33 -10.16 8.28
C PRO A 16 -4.86 -9.51 9.57
N ARG A 17 -3.57 -9.63 9.92
CA ARG A 17 -2.98 -9.01 11.10
C ARG A 17 -1.47 -8.93 10.96
N ILE A 18 -0.93 -7.72 10.97
CA ILE A 18 0.51 -7.46 10.87
C ILE A 18 1.11 -7.50 12.29
N VAL A 19 2.17 -8.28 12.46
CA VAL A 19 2.82 -8.52 13.77
C VAL A 19 4.26 -8.05 13.82
N ARG A 20 4.90 -7.80 12.68
CA ARG A 20 6.28 -7.32 12.61
C ARG A 20 6.51 -6.43 11.39
N VAL A 21 7.33 -5.40 11.61
CA VAL A 21 7.74 -4.43 10.59
C VAL A 21 9.26 -4.34 10.54
N THR A 22 9.85 -4.49 9.36
CA THR A 22 11.25 -4.14 9.09
C THR A 22 11.31 -3.06 8.03
N ALA A 23 12.20 -2.08 8.16
CA ALA A 23 12.31 -1.01 7.16
C ALA A 23 13.74 -0.49 6.97
N ARG A 24 13.97 0.10 5.80
CA ARG A 24 15.14 0.90 5.44
C ARG A 24 14.67 2.15 4.72
N MET A 25 15.29 3.28 5.04
CA MET A 25 14.96 4.58 4.46
C MET A 25 16.24 5.35 4.17
N SER A 26 16.18 6.21 3.16
CA SER A 26 17.28 7.07 2.73
C SER A 26 16.73 8.44 2.33
N ALA A 27 17.52 9.48 2.53
CA ALA A 27 17.31 10.82 1.99
C ALA A 27 18.50 11.24 1.11
N ALA A 28 19.24 10.27 0.56
CA ALA A 28 20.54 10.51 -0.06
C ALA A 28 20.47 11.12 -1.47
N VAL A 29 19.33 11.05 -2.14
CA VAL A 29 19.14 11.58 -3.49
C VAL A 29 18.88 13.08 -3.45
N HIS A 30 18.01 13.53 -2.53
CA HIS A 30 17.61 14.94 -2.43
C HIS A 30 18.22 15.67 -1.22
N GLY A 31 18.66 14.95 -0.19
CA GLY A 31 19.32 15.53 0.99
C GLY A 31 18.38 16.26 1.96
N GLU A 32 17.07 16.05 1.83
CA GLU A 32 16.04 16.72 2.63
C GLU A 32 15.83 16.07 4.00
N ALA A 33 15.08 16.74 4.88
CA ALA A 33 14.76 16.22 6.22
C ALA A 33 13.83 14.99 6.22
N VAL A 34 13.18 14.72 5.10
CA VAL A 34 12.31 13.57 4.86
C VAL A 34 12.99 12.60 3.91
N GLU A 35 12.68 11.31 4.04
CA GLU A 35 13.21 10.29 3.15
C GLU A 35 12.75 10.48 1.70
N ASP A 36 13.65 10.23 0.77
CA ASP A 36 13.38 10.17 -0.67
C ASP A 36 13.26 8.73 -1.18
N TYR A 37 13.62 7.76 -0.35
CA TYR A 37 13.48 6.34 -0.60
C TYR A 37 13.10 5.62 0.68
N ALA A 38 12.19 4.66 0.57
CA ALA A 38 11.82 3.77 1.65
C ALA A 38 11.45 2.38 1.14
N LEU A 39 11.89 1.38 1.89
CA LEU A 39 11.52 -0.02 1.75
C LEU A 39 11.03 -0.52 3.10
N ALA A 40 9.83 -1.09 3.16
CA ALA A 40 9.28 -1.74 4.33
C ALA A 40 8.80 -3.15 4.00
N VAL A 41 9.00 -4.06 4.95
CA VAL A 41 8.49 -5.44 4.91
C VAL A 41 7.59 -5.64 6.12
N PHE A 42 6.39 -6.13 5.87
CA PHE A 42 5.38 -6.46 6.86
C PHE A 42 5.23 -7.98 6.94
N GLU A 43 5.28 -8.53 8.15
CA GLU A 43 4.98 -9.93 8.41
C GLU A 43 3.64 -10.03 9.15
N ALA A 44 2.76 -10.91 8.66
CA ALA A 44 1.47 -11.19 9.25
C ALA A 44 1.51 -12.41 10.17
N ALA A 45 0.55 -12.49 11.09
CA ALA A 45 0.44 -13.58 12.06
C ALA A 45 0.23 -14.96 11.42
N ASP A 46 -0.34 -15.01 10.22
CA ASP A 46 -0.57 -16.22 9.43
C ASP A 46 0.60 -16.57 8.50
N GLY A 47 1.70 -15.83 8.58
CA GLY A 47 2.89 -15.99 7.73
C GLY A 47 2.81 -15.27 6.39
N GLY A 48 1.72 -14.56 6.09
CA GLY A 48 1.65 -13.67 4.94
C GLY A 48 2.66 -12.53 5.04
N THR A 49 3.13 -12.03 3.90
CA THR A 49 4.07 -10.91 3.86
C THR A 49 3.68 -9.88 2.81
N ALA A 50 4.04 -8.63 3.06
CA ALA A 50 3.93 -7.55 2.09
C ALA A 50 5.23 -6.75 2.06
N THR A 51 5.66 -6.38 0.86
CA THR A 51 6.80 -5.50 0.65
C THR A 51 6.30 -4.22 0.00
N VAL A 52 6.64 -3.08 0.60
CA VAL A 52 6.30 -1.76 0.08
C VAL A 52 7.60 -1.00 -0.17
N GLU A 53 7.81 -0.63 -1.42
CA GLU A 53 8.93 0.19 -1.87
C GLU A 53 8.39 1.47 -2.49
N THR A 54 8.89 2.60 -2.03
CA THR A 54 8.49 3.92 -2.53
C THR A 54 9.70 4.83 -2.63
N GLY A 55 9.70 5.73 -3.61
CA GLY A 55 10.70 6.78 -3.65
C GLY A 55 10.37 7.92 -4.60
N TYR A 56 10.87 9.11 -4.27
CA TYR A 56 10.87 10.30 -5.13
C TYR A 56 11.99 10.21 -6.17
N LEU A 57 12.07 9.07 -6.85
CA LEU A 57 13.16 8.72 -7.77
C LEU A 57 12.74 8.75 -9.25
N PHE A 58 11.44 8.86 -9.51
CA PHE A 58 10.93 8.88 -10.88
C PHE A 58 11.28 10.21 -11.56
N PRO A 59 11.87 10.19 -12.77
CA PRO A 59 12.35 11.40 -13.42
C PRO A 59 11.22 12.32 -13.86
N ALA A 60 11.42 13.63 -13.67
CA ALA A 60 10.51 14.67 -14.15
C ALA A 60 10.55 14.80 -15.68
N GLY A 61 9.48 15.35 -16.27
CA GLY A 61 9.43 15.68 -17.70
C GLY A 61 9.20 14.51 -18.65
N THR A 62 8.88 13.32 -18.13
CA THR A 62 8.62 12.12 -18.95
C THR A 62 7.20 12.06 -19.55
N GLY A 63 6.33 13.01 -19.20
CA GLY A 63 4.89 12.95 -19.55
C GLY A 63 4.10 11.92 -18.75
N ARG A 64 4.74 11.24 -17.79
CA ARG A 64 4.11 10.30 -16.86
C ARG A 64 4.38 10.77 -15.42
N PRO A 65 3.38 10.78 -14.53
CA PRO A 65 3.58 11.32 -13.18
C PRO A 65 4.33 10.36 -12.25
N ARG A 66 4.23 9.04 -12.49
CA ARG A 66 4.74 8.00 -11.59
C ARG A 66 4.86 6.64 -12.29
N GLU A 67 5.75 5.79 -11.77
CA GLU A 67 5.77 4.35 -12.05
C GLU A 67 5.20 3.60 -10.85
N VAL A 68 4.39 2.57 -11.10
CA VAL A 68 3.77 1.78 -10.04
C VAL A 68 3.71 0.33 -10.45
N TYR A 69 4.08 -0.54 -9.50
CA TYR A 69 4.00 -1.98 -9.64
C TYR A 69 3.25 -2.56 -8.44
N TYR A 70 2.33 -3.46 -8.71
CA TYR A 70 1.65 -4.24 -7.68
C TYR A 70 1.74 -5.71 -8.04
N SER A 71 1.95 -6.55 -7.04
CA SER A 71 1.89 -7.99 -7.22
C SER A 71 1.33 -8.64 -5.96
N LEU A 72 0.29 -9.45 -6.14
CA LEU A 72 -0.38 -10.18 -5.09
C LEU A 72 -0.37 -11.66 -5.47
N PHE A 73 0.05 -12.51 -4.55
CA PHE A 73 0.13 -13.95 -4.73
C PHE A 73 -0.55 -14.64 -3.57
N GLY A 74 -1.43 -15.59 -3.87
CA GLY A 74 -2.13 -16.38 -2.89
C GLY A 74 -2.44 -17.77 -3.41
N ARG A 75 -3.12 -18.57 -2.59
CA ARG A 75 -3.50 -19.94 -2.92
C ARG A 75 -4.31 -20.03 -4.22
N ASP A 76 -5.23 -19.09 -4.42
CA ASP A 76 -6.18 -19.12 -5.52
C ASP A 76 -5.64 -18.48 -6.80
N GLY A 77 -4.44 -17.91 -6.76
CA GLY A 77 -3.81 -17.33 -7.93
C GLY A 77 -2.94 -16.11 -7.66
N ALA A 78 -2.70 -15.36 -8.72
CA ALA A 78 -1.90 -14.15 -8.72
C ALA A 78 -2.59 -13.01 -9.46
N ARG A 79 -2.28 -11.79 -9.04
CA ARG A 79 -2.58 -10.53 -9.75
C ARG A 79 -1.32 -9.69 -9.82
N VAL A 80 -0.97 -9.21 -11.00
CA VAL A 80 0.19 -8.34 -11.21
C VAL A 80 -0.24 -7.14 -12.03
N PHE A 81 0.24 -5.95 -11.67
CA PHE A 81 -0.06 -4.69 -12.33
C PHE A 81 1.23 -3.92 -12.56
N TRP A 82 1.40 -3.37 -13.75
CA TRP A 82 2.58 -2.59 -14.13
C TRP A 82 2.26 -1.68 -15.30
N GLY A 83 2.69 -0.41 -15.25
CA GLY A 83 2.37 0.53 -16.32
C GLY A 83 0.86 0.66 -16.56
N ASP A 84 0.45 0.39 -17.80
CA ASP A 84 -0.94 0.34 -18.28
C ASP A 84 -1.44 -1.10 -18.46
N ARG A 85 -0.82 -2.06 -17.76
CA ARG A 85 -1.06 -3.49 -17.92
C ARG A 85 -1.37 -4.16 -16.59
N ALA A 86 -2.15 -5.22 -16.68
CA ALA A 86 -2.34 -6.17 -15.60
C ALA A 86 -2.28 -7.59 -16.14
N ALA A 87 -2.10 -8.53 -15.22
CA ALA A 87 -2.25 -9.92 -15.51
C ALA A 87 -2.78 -10.70 -14.32
N ARG A 88 -3.36 -11.85 -14.63
CA ARG A 88 -3.84 -12.81 -13.65
C ARG A 88 -3.42 -14.23 -14.00
N ALA A 89 -3.23 -15.01 -12.96
CA ALA A 89 -3.03 -16.45 -13.03
C ALA A 89 -3.94 -17.14 -12.02
N GLU A 90 -4.45 -18.30 -12.38
CA GLU A 90 -5.17 -19.22 -11.49
C GLU A 90 -4.55 -20.62 -11.67
N PRO A 91 -4.52 -21.46 -10.61
CA PRO A 91 -4.00 -22.82 -10.73
C PRO A 91 -4.66 -23.60 -11.87
N GLY A 92 -3.83 -24.17 -12.77
CA GLY A 92 -4.29 -24.95 -13.92
C GLY A 92 -4.84 -24.14 -15.10
N ARG A 93 -4.78 -22.81 -15.06
CA ARG A 93 -5.20 -21.92 -16.17
C ARG A 93 -4.01 -21.18 -16.78
N PRO A 94 -4.09 -20.78 -18.07
CA PRO A 94 -3.04 -19.98 -18.67
C PRO A 94 -2.94 -18.59 -18.04
N TRP A 95 -1.77 -17.97 -18.16
CA TRP A 95 -1.54 -16.56 -17.87
C TRP A 95 -2.38 -15.67 -18.80
N ILE A 96 -3.12 -14.71 -18.23
CA ILE A 96 -3.97 -13.78 -19.00
C ILE A 96 -3.49 -12.36 -18.71
N GLU A 97 -3.14 -11.65 -19.77
CA GLU A 97 -2.78 -10.22 -19.73
C GLU A 97 -3.94 -9.35 -20.22
N GLU A 98 -4.10 -8.19 -19.61
CA GLU A 98 -5.12 -7.22 -19.93
C GLU A 98 -4.60 -5.79 -19.73
N SER A 99 -5.32 -4.80 -20.26
CA SER A 99 -5.03 -3.39 -20.00
C SER A 99 -5.53 -3.01 -18.61
N ALA A 100 -4.77 -2.14 -17.94
CA ALA A 100 -5.12 -1.58 -16.64
C ALA A 100 -4.90 -0.07 -16.65
N ASN A 101 -5.74 0.65 -15.90
CA ASN A 101 -5.50 2.04 -15.60
C ASN A 101 -5.10 2.17 -14.13
N LEU A 102 -3.83 2.51 -13.90
CA LEU A 102 -3.27 2.74 -12.57
C LEU A 102 -3.22 4.22 -12.18
N ASP A 103 -3.83 5.11 -12.99
CA ASP A 103 -3.99 6.50 -12.60
C ASP A 103 -5.10 6.65 -11.56
N SER A 104 -4.69 7.00 -10.35
CA SER A 104 -5.57 7.23 -9.21
C SER A 104 -6.11 8.66 -9.11
N ASP A 105 -5.58 9.62 -9.89
CA ASP A 105 -5.95 11.04 -9.76
C ASP A 105 -7.46 11.27 -9.97
N PRO A 106 -8.11 10.62 -10.95
CA PRO A 106 -9.56 10.74 -11.13
C PRO A 106 -10.38 10.19 -9.94
N LEU A 107 -9.81 9.35 -9.09
CA LEU A 107 -10.52 8.72 -7.96
C LEU A 107 -10.73 9.70 -6.79
N TYR A 108 -9.99 10.81 -6.72
CA TYR A 108 -10.11 11.77 -5.62
C TYR A 108 -11.53 12.37 -5.54
N ALA A 109 -12.07 12.82 -6.68
CA ALA A 109 -13.43 13.35 -6.74
C ALA A 109 -14.46 12.28 -6.33
N THR A 110 -14.26 11.03 -6.76
CA THR A 110 -15.11 9.90 -6.40
C THR A 110 -15.14 9.68 -4.89
N PHE A 111 -13.97 9.66 -4.24
CA PHE A 111 -13.86 9.51 -2.79
C PHE A 111 -14.53 10.65 -2.02
N VAL A 112 -14.32 11.91 -2.45
CA VAL A 112 -14.95 13.08 -1.83
C VAL A 112 -16.47 13.01 -1.94
N HIS A 113 -17.01 12.69 -3.13
CA HIS A 113 -18.44 12.56 -3.32
C HIS A 113 -19.04 11.44 -2.48
N ALA A 114 -18.38 10.28 -2.40
CA ALA A 114 -18.81 9.16 -1.58
C ALA A 114 -18.84 9.52 -0.09
N THR A 115 -17.82 10.24 0.40
CA THR A 115 -17.73 10.71 1.78
C THR A 115 -18.83 11.72 2.11
N LEU A 116 -19.05 12.71 1.24
CA LEU A 116 -20.13 13.70 1.41
C LEU A 116 -21.53 13.06 1.35
N GLY A 117 -21.71 12.06 0.50
CA GLY A 117 -22.94 11.27 0.43
C GLY A 117 -23.20 10.52 1.74
N ALA A 118 -22.21 9.79 2.24
CA ALA A 118 -22.29 9.09 3.52
C ALA A 118 -22.64 10.04 4.68
N LEU A 119 -22.02 11.23 4.72
CA LEU A 119 -22.33 12.26 5.70
C LEU A 119 -23.79 12.72 5.63
N ARG A 120 -24.30 13.02 4.44
CA ARG A 120 -25.71 13.44 4.23
C ARG A 120 -26.70 12.37 4.70
N GLU A 121 -26.36 11.12 4.46
CA GLU A 121 -27.19 9.96 4.81
C GLU A 121 -26.95 9.44 6.24
N LYS A 122 -26.05 10.07 7.00
CA LYS A 122 -25.64 9.65 8.35
C LYS A 122 -25.16 8.18 8.40
N ARG A 123 -24.45 7.76 7.36
CA ARG A 123 -23.78 6.45 7.29
C ARG A 123 -22.27 6.61 7.52
N PRO A 124 -21.54 5.54 7.88
CA PRO A 124 -20.09 5.56 7.92
C PRO A 124 -19.48 5.99 6.58
N ALA A 125 -18.38 6.74 6.64
CA ALA A 125 -17.60 7.11 5.46
C ALA A 125 -16.97 5.86 4.82
N PRO A 126 -16.59 5.90 3.52
CA PRO A 126 -15.93 4.77 2.85
C PRO A 126 -14.61 4.34 3.51
N VAL A 127 -13.89 5.30 4.11
CA VAL A 127 -12.68 5.10 4.92
C VAL A 127 -12.81 5.99 6.15
N GLY A 128 -12.65 5.42 7.33
CA GLY A 128 -12.77 6.10 8.61
C GLY A 128 -11.41 6.51 9.20
N LEU A 129 -11.48 7.05 10.42
CA LEU A 129 -10.29 7.44 11.18
C LEU A 129 -9.55 6.22 11.74
N ASP A 130 -10.25 5.10 11.95
CA ASP A 130 -9.65 3.88 12.48
C ASP A 130 -8.70 3.25 11.45
N GLU A 131 -9.11 3.20 10.19
CA GLU A 131 -8.22 2.76 9.10
C GLU A 131 -7.00 3.68 8.96
N MET A 132 -7.21 5.01 9.05
CA MET A 132 -6.10 5.97 9.02
C MET A 132 -5.16 5.79 10.21
N ALA A 133 -5.68 5.56 11.41
CA ALA A 133 -4.87 5.33 12.60
C ALA A 133 -3.99 4.08 12.46
N ALA A 134 -4.54 2.99 11.90
CA ALA A 134 -3.78 1.77 11.63
C ALA A 134 -2.64 2.00 10.62
N VAL A 135 -2.90 2.79 9.56
CA VAL A 135 -1.87 3.19 8.59
C VAL A 135 -0.77 4.01 9.28
N MET A 136 -1.14 4.98 10.12
CA MET A 136 -0.18 5.81 10.84
C MET A 136 0.67 5.00 11.83
N GLU A 137 0.09 4.00 12.49
CA GLU A 137 0.84 3.09 13.37
C GLU A 137 1.93 2.32 12.60
N LEU A 138 1.61 1.83 11.39
CA LEU A 138 2.60 1.17 10.54
C LEU A 138 3.68 2.14 10.02
N ILE A 139 3.32 3.39 9.70
CA ILE A 139 4.29 4.42 9.32
C ILE A 139 5.27 4.67 10.47
N ASP A 140 4.77 4.83 11.69
CA ASP A 140 5.58 5.05 12.88
C ASP A 140 6.48 3.84 13.17
N ALA A 141 5.94 2.62 13.06
CA ALA A 141 6.71 1.39 13.22
C ALA A 141 7.83 1.27 12.17
N ALA A 142 7.55 1.61 10.90
CA ALA A 142 8.56 1.61 9.84
C ALA A 142 9.66 2.64 10.12
N TYR A 143 9.32 3.86 10.57
CA TYR A 143 10.32 4.85 10.98
C TYR A 143 11.17 4.37 12.17
N ARG A 144 10.55 3.74 13.17
CA ARG A 144 11.30 3.13 14.30
C ARG A 144 12.25 2.03 13.81
N ALA A 145 11.78 1.15 12.92
CA ALA A 145 12.58 0.07 12.36
C ALA A 145 13.78 0.60 11.56
N ALA A 146 13.56 1.62 10.73
CA ALA A 146 14.61 2.24 9.93
C ALA A 146 15.66 2.94 10.81
N ARG A 147 15.24 3.68 11.86
CA ARG A 147 16.16 4.39 12.77
C ARG A 147 16.99 3.45 13.65
N THR A 148 16.39 2.36 14.11
CA THR A 148 17.06 1.42 15.03
C THR A 148 17.85 0.34 14.29
N GLY A 149 17.54 0.12 13.01
CA GLY A 149 18.11 -0.98 12.23
C GLY A 149 17.51 -2.35 12.55
N HIS A 150 16.57 -2.43 13.51
CA HIS A 150 15.97 -3.67 14.01
C HIS A 150 14.49 -3.80 13.61
N PRO A 151 13.96 -5.02 13.51
CA PRO A 151 12.52 -5.24 13.37
C PRO A 151 11.76 -4.69 14.58
N ILE A 152 10.55 -4.20 14.33
CA ILE A 152 9.62 -3.69 15.34
C ILE A 152 8.41 -4.61 15.38
N ASP A 153 8.14 -5.20 16.54
CA ASP A 153 6.89 -5.92 16.76
C ASP A 153 5.73 -4.92 16.92
N VAL A 154 4.57 -5.28 16.35
CA VAL A 154 3.34 -4.48 16.34
C VAL A 154 2.13 -5.41 16.49
N ASP A 155 0.93 -4.85 16.67
CA ASP A 155 -0.32 -5.62 16.66
C ASP A 155 -1.41 -4.85 15.89
N VAL A 156 -1.24 -4.78 14.57
CA VAL A 156 -2.14 -4.00 13.70
C VAL A 156 -3.07 -4.95 12.95
N THR A 157 -4.36 -4.86 13.26
CA THR A 157 -5.39 -5.69 12.60
C THR A 157 -5.70 -5.15 11.21
N GLY A 158 -5.65 -6.03 10.21
CA GLY A 158 -6.09 -5.70 8.86
C GLY A 158 -7.61 -5.77 8.73
N TYR A 159 -8.15 -5.02 7.78
CA TYR A 159 -9.60 -4.92 7.53
C TYR A 159 -10.00 -5.59 6.21
N GLY A 160 -9.08 -6.30 5.55
CA GLY A 160 -9.32 -7.04 4.31
C GLY A 160 -10.38 -8.13 4.36
N GLY A 161 -10.48 -8.83 5.49
CA GLY A 161 -11.23 -10.09 5.59
C GLY A 161 -12.73 -9.98 5.86
N ALA A 162 -13.29 -8.78 6.03
CA ALA A 162 -14.67 -8.63 6.48
C ALA A 162 -15.72 -8.52 5.35
N ASN A 163 -15.31 -8.30 4.09
CA ASN A 163 -16.23 -8.14 2.95
C ASN A 163 -15.51 -8.43 1.62
N ALA A 164 -15.32 -9.72 1.31
CA ALA A 164 -15.07 -10.22 -0.04
C ALA A 164 -16.12 -11.29 -0.35
#